data_AF-A0A848M006-F1
#
_entry.id   AF-A0A848M006-F1
#
_cell.length_a   1.000
_cell.length_b   1.000
_cell.length_c   1.000
_cell.angle_alpha   90.00
_cell.angle_beta   90.00
_cell.angle_gamma   90.00
#
_symmetry.space_group_name_H-M   'P 1'
#
loop_
_entity.id
_entity.type
_entity.pdbx_description
1 polymer ?
#
loop_
_entity_poly.entity_id
_entity_poly.type
_entity_poly.pdbx_seq_one_letter_code
_entity_poly.pdbx_strand_id
1 'polypeptide(L)'
;MSASQTVVRCVIYPGIGIARVGNAPGEHDYFIGPEAPGEQPQPPGGFKDVQGRIKRQAARFRIYGLDAAGNVVKELTADDADIQWRVHVANRKAAWYQFNNAMDLGEFAQSSLPRNASTVGTDRRQLVIDPGPRGISGRDAAPVRFDTGTFKGEPMPLGELRTDEKGRLLFLGGFGKAWGASPVTTFANNDGWSDDISDGPVRATVRIGDQTFEAEPAMVAVAPPNYGQGLYAVVTMYDLLRDEFGRAGSIPLPT
;
A
#
# COMPACT_ATOMS: atom_id res chain seq x y z
N MET A 1 27.56 9.45 30.39
CA MET A 1 28.10 8.69 29.25
C MET A 1 27.01 8.64 28.19
N SER A 2 27.21 9.30 27.06
CA SER A 2 26.25 9.31 25.95
C SER A 2 26.08 7.88 25.45
N ALA A 3 24.86 7.34 25.47
CA ALA A 3 24.58 6.07 24.80
C ALA A 3 24.96 6.22 23.31
N SER A 4 25.67 5.23 22.77
CA SER A 4 26.19 5.32 21.40
C SER A 4 25.01 5.48 20.42
N GLN A 5 25.05 6.53 19.59
CA GLN A 5 24.08 6.79 18.51
C GLN A 5 24.25 5.83 17.30
N THR A 6 24.68 4.60 17.55
CA THR A 6 24.95 3.63 16.48
C THR A 6 23.65 3.01 16.02
N VAL A 7 23.39 3.10 14.72
CA VAL A 7 22.29 2.38 14.09
C VAL A 7 22.65 0.89 14.04
N VAL A 8 21.83 0.05 14.67
CA VAL A 8 21.99 -1.42 14.66
C VAL A 8 20.83 -2.12 13.97
N ARG A 9 19.72 -1.40 13.73
CA ARG A 9 18.52 -1.91 13.08
C ARG A 9 17.87 -0.82 12.25
N CYS A 10 17.23 -1.19 11.15
CA CYS A 10 16.49 -0.26 10.29
C CYS A 10 15.04 -0.73 10.20
N VAL A 11 14.07 0.19 10.27
CA VAL A 11 12.65 -0.13 10.18
C VAL A 11 11.96 0.77 9.16
N ILE A 12 11.06 0.22 8.35
CA ILE A 12 10.25 0.99 7.40
C ILE A 12 9.00 1.50 8.12
N TYR A 13 8.70 2.78 7.94
CA TYR A 13 7.47 3.41 8.48
C TYR A 13 6.76 4.23 7.40
N PRO A 14 5.42 4.23 7.34
CA PRO A 14 4.49 3.47 8.19
C PRO A 14 4.59 1.96 7.96
N GLY A 15 4.24 1.17 8.98
CA GLY A 15 4.18 -0.29 8.85
C GLY A 15 3.12 -0.75 7.83
N ILE A 16 2.06 0.04 7.64
CA ILE A 16 1.06 -0.12 6.58
C ILE A 16 0.83 1.25 5.92
N GLY A 17 1.28 1.41 4.69
CA GLY A 17 0.99 2.61 3.90
C GLY A 17 -0.35 2.49 3.16
N ILE A 18 -1.13 3.57 3.16
CA ILE A 18 -2.42 3.64 2.47
C ILE A 18 -2.32 4.57 1.26
N ALA A 19 -2.29 3.97 0.07
CA ALA A 19 -2.42 4.67 -1.19
C ALA A 19 -3.90 4.65 -1.64
N ARG A 20 -4.28 5.59 -2.52
CA ARG A 20 -5.64 5.61 -3.09
C ARG A 20 -5.59 5.88 -4.58
N VAL A 21 -6.46 5.17 -5.30
CA VAL A 21 -6.64 5.37 -6.74
C VAL A 21 -7.17 6.77 -7.05
N GLY A 22 -6.94 7.22 -8.27
CA GLY A 22 -7.39 8.51 -8.80
C GLY A 22 -7.18 8.56 -10.31
N ASN A 23 -8.12 9.13 -11.05
CA ASN A 23 -8.14 9.08 -12.51
C ASN A 23 -7.51 10.30 -13.20
N ALA A 24 -6.89 11.21 -12.45
CA ALA A 24 -6.11 12.31 -13.02
C ALA A 24 -4.77 11.78 -13.58
N PRO A 25 -4.45 12.00 -14.87
CA PRO A 25 -3.35 11.34 -15.57
C PRO A 25 -2.02 12.10 -15.50
N GLY A 26 -2.00 13.34 -15.02
CA GLY A 26 -0.81 14.16 -15.00
C GLY A 26 0.27 13.57 -14.10
N GLU A 27 1.53 13.81 -14.48
CA GLU A 27 2.67 13.29 -13.74
C GLU A 27 2.71 13.78 -12.29
N HIS A 28 2.21 14.99 -12.03
CA HIS A 28 2.10 15.60 -10.70
C HIS A 28 0.67 15.60 -10.15
N ASP A 29 -0.26 14.87 -10.76
CA ASP A 29 -1.65 14.76 -10.30
C ASP A 29 -1.80 13.74 -9.17
N TYR A 30 -1.02 13.95 -8.11
CA TYR A 30 -1.10 13.19 -6.87
C TYR A 30 -0.79 14.08 -5.68
N PHE A 31 -1.06 13.56 -4.49
CA PHE A 31 -0.65 14.18 -3.24
C PHE A 31 -0.21 13.11 -2.25
N ILE A 32 0.60 13.48 -1.26
CA ILE A 32 1.02 12.58 -0.19
C ILE A 32 -0.14 12.47 0.81
N GLY A 33 -0.51 11.24 1.16
CA GLY A 33 -1.54 10.99 2.17
C GLY A 33 -1.11 11.40 3.59
N PRO A 34 -2.02 11.34 4.57
CA PRO A 34 -1.70 11.50 5.99
C PRO A 34 -0.56 10.58 6.41
N GLU A 35 0.42 11.11 7.16
CA GLU A 35 1.51 10.31 7.73
C GLU A 35 1.29 10.00 9.21
N ALA A 36 0.32 10.67 9.85
CA ALA A 36 -0.16 10.36 11.20
C ALA A 36 -1.70 10.40 11.30
N PRO A 37 -2.30 9.70 12.28
CA PRO A 37 -3.73 9.79 12.56
C PRO A 37 -4.19 11.23 12.81
N GLY A 38 -5.33 11.61 12.25
CA GLY A 38 -5.91 12.95 12.41
C GLY A 38 -5.35 14.01 11.47
N GLU A 39 -4.25 13.75 10.76
CA GLU A 39 -3.72 14.67 9.75
C GLU A 39 -4.64 14.76 8.53
N GLN A 40 -4.88 15.99 8.09
CA GLN A 40 -5.68 16.28 6.91
C GLN A 40 -4.77 16.75 5.77
N PRO A 41 -4.76 16.05 4.63
CA PRO A 41 -3.96 16.48 3.49
C PRO A 41 -4.58 17.75 2.90
N GLN A 42 -3.75 18.73 2.57
CA GLN A 42 -4.16 19.99 1.94
C GLN A 42 -3.36 20.22 0.65
N PRO A 43 -3.60 19.41 -0.40
CA PRO A 43 -2.82 19.49 -1.62
C PRO A 43 -3.03 20.82 -2.35
N PRO A 44 -1.97 21.46 -2.87
CA PRO A 44 -2.10 22.63 -3.74
C PRO A 44 -3.06 22.37 -4.90
N GLY A 45 -3.99 23.29 -5.12
CA GLY A 45 -5.05 23.15 -6.13
C GLY A 45 -6.12 22.10 -5.81
N GLY A 46 -6.16 21.57 -4.59
CA GLY A 46 -7.18 20.62 -4.13
C GLY A 46 -6.97 19.19 -4.62
N PHE A 47 -7.96 18.33 -4.36
CA PHE A 47 -7.92 16.88 -4.60
C PHE A 47 -8.24 16.46 -6.03
N LYS A 48 -8.58 17.42 -6.90
CA LYS A 48 -8.93 17.18 -8.29
C LYS A 48 -8.07 18.05 -9.19
N ASP A 49 -7.90 17.63 -10.44
CA ASP A 49 -7.33 18.48 -11.47
C ASP A 49 -8.39 19.46 -12.03
N VAL A 50 -7.98 20.28 -12.99
CA VAL A 50 -8.84 21.30 -13.63
C VAL A 50 -10.00 20.70 -14.44
N GLN A 51 -9.94 19.42 -14.80
CA GLN A 51 -11.02 18.69 -15.46
C GLN A 51 -11.94 17.97 -14.46
N GLY A 52 -11.70 18.10 -13.15
CA GLY A 52 -12.48 17.45 -12.10
C GLY A 52 -12.14 15.98 -11.88
N ARG A 53 -11.04 15.48 -12.46
CA ARG A 53 -10.53 14.12 -12.22
C ARG A 53 -9.81 14.07 -10.88
N ILE A 54 -9.87 12.94 -10.21
CA ILE A 54 -9.36 12.74 -8.85
C ILE A 54 -7.85 12.51 -8.89
N LYS A 55 -7.10 13.29 -8.11
CA LYS A 55 -5.66 13.06 -7.89
C LYS A 55 -5.44 11.78 -7.07
N ARG A 56 -4.40 11.01 -7.39
CA ARG A 56 -4.02 9.82 -6.61
C ARG A 56 -3.48 10.24 -5.24
N GLN A 57 -3.73 9.42 -4.21
CA GLN A 57 -3.07 9.56 -2.91
C GLN A 57 -1.87 8.62 -2.87
N ALA A 58 -0.67 9.17 -2.72
CA ALA A 58 0.56 8.42 -2.56
C ALA A 58 0.76 8.04 -1.08
N ALA A 59 1.20 6.80 -0.84
CA ALA A 59 1.77 6.41 0.44
C ALA A 59 3.27 6.72 0.44
N ARG A 60 3.74 7.54 1.38
CA ARG A 60 5.16 7.82 1.58
C ARG A 60 5.75 6.89 2.64
N PHE A 61 6.87 6.26 2.34
CA PHE A 61 7.60 5.41 3.27
C PHE A 61 8.98 5.99 3.57
N ARG A 62 9.34 5.88 4.84
CA ARG A 62 10.59 6.36 5.45
C ARG A 62 11.32 5.17 6.06
N ILE A 63 12.62 5.33 6.30
CA ILE A 63 13.40 4.38 7.07
C ILE A 63 13.90 5.07 8.32
N TYR A 64 13.75 4.43 9.46
CA TYR A 64 14.33 4.90 10.72
C TYR A 64 15.42 3.93 11.19
N GLY A 65 16.57 4.49 11.54
CA GLY A 65 17.65 3.76 12.20
C GLY A 65 17.40 3.72 13.70
N LEU A 66 17.48 2.53 14.29
CA LEU A 66 17.28 2.30 15.72
C LEU A 66 18.59 1.89 16.41
N ASP A 67 18.73 2.28 17.68
CA ASP A 67 19.79 1.80 18.56
C ASP A 67 19.48 0.39 19.12
N ALA A 68 20.39 -0.17 19.90
CA ALA A 68 20.23 -1.50 20.50
C ALA A 68 19.09 -1.58 21.54
N ALA A 69 18.66 -0.44 22.08
CA ALA A 69 17.51 -0.36 23.00
C ALA A 69 16.19 -0.15 22.25
N GLY A 70 16.21 -0.01 20.91
CA GLY A 70 15.04 0.22 20.08
C GLY A 70 14.62 1.69 19.98
N ASN A 71 15.43 2.63 20.48
CA ASN A 71 15.14 4.05 20.33
C ASN A 71 15.48 4.50 18.91
N VAL A 72 14.68 5.42 18.38
CA VAL A 72 14.96 6.07 17.09
C VAL A 72 16.20 6.94 17.22
N VAL A 73 17.24 6.62 16.44
CA VAL A 73 18.44 7.46 16.29
C VAL A 73 18.14 8.61 15.34
N LYS A 74 17.67 8.28 14.13
CA LYS A 74 17.29 9.26 13.09
C LYS A 74 16.47 8.61 11.97
N GLU A 75 15.82 9.45 11.17
CA GLU A 75 15.42 9.09 9.80
C GLU A 75 16.68 8.86 8.96
N LEU A 76 16.70 7.81 8.16
CA LEU A 76 17.73 7.52 7.17
C LEU A 76 17.23 7.94 5.79
N THR A 77 17.98 8.85 5.17
CA THR A 77 17.71 9.36 3.83
C THR A 77 18.88 9.05 2.88
N ALA A 78 18.77 9.48 1.63
CA ALA A 78 19.88 9.41 0.68
C ALA A 78 21.10 10.26 1.08
N ASP A 79 21.02 11.12 2.12
CA ASP A 79 22.19 11.79 2.72
C ASP A 79 22.96 10.87 3.68
N ASP A 80 22.28 9.85 4.21
CA ASP A 80 22.78 8.99 5.29
C ASP A 80 23.17 7.59 4.81
N ALA A 81 22.51 7.11 3.75
CA ALA A 81 22.61 5.72 3.30
C ALA A 81 22.31 5.57 1.79
N ASP A 82 22.83 4.50 1.20
CA ASP A 82 22.33 3.97 -0.07
C ASP A 82 21.10 3.10 0.23
N ILE A 83 19.93 3.51 -0.29
CA ILE A 83 18.64 2.90 -0.01
C ILE A 83 18.08 2.29 -1.30
N GLN A 84 17.87 0.98 -1.27
CA GLN A 84 17.30 0.19 -2.36
C GLN A 84 15.92 -0.31 -1.95
N TRP A 85 14.86 0.37 -2.41
CA TRP A 85 13.48 -0.04 -2.16
C TRP A 85 13.07 -1.17 -3.09
N ARG A 86 12.23 -2.08 -2.59
CA ARG A 86 11.59 -3.16 -3.35
C ARG A 86 10.14 -3.32 -2.92
N VAL A 87 9.23 -3.33 -3.88
CA VAL A 87 7.79 -3.45 -3.63
C VAL A 87 7.21 -4.50 -4.56
N HIS A 88 6.32 -5.34 -4.06
CA HIS A 88 5.61 -6.34 -4.85
C HIS A 88 4.12 -6.28 -4.52
N VAL A 89 3.33 -5.67 -5.41
CA VAL A 89 1.87 -5.61 -5.24
C VAL A 89 1.17 -6.55 -6.22
N ALA A 90 0.01 -7.05 -5.82
CA ALA A 90 -0.85 -7.86 -6.70
C ALA A 90 -2.33 -7.60 -6.39
N ASN A 91 -3.20 -7.95 -7.35
CA ASN A 91 -4.65 -8.04 -7.13
C ASN A 91 -5.08 -9.50 -7.25
N ARG A 92 -5.65 -10.04 -6.18
CA ARG A 92 -6.13 -11.43 -6.12
C ARG A 92 -7.65 -11.56 -6.06
N LYS A 93 -8.39 -10.44 -6.16
CA LYS A 93 -9.85 -10.40 -5.90
C LYS A 93 -10.62 -11.36 -6.79
N ALA A 94 -10.34 -11.38 -8.09
CA ALA A 94 -11.06 -12.24 -9.03
C ALA A 94 -10.74 -13.73 -8.85
N ALA A 95 -9.57 -14.06 -8.29
CA ALA A 95 -9.15 -15.42 -7.96
C ALA A 95 -9.60 -15.87 -6.56
N TRP A 96 -10.15 -14.96 -5.75
CA TRP A 96 -10.52 -15.22 -4.35
C TRP A 96 -11.93 -15.78 -4.21
N TYR A 97 -12.36 -15.95 -2.96
CA TYR A 97 -13.71 -16.33 -2.58
C TYR A 97 -14.68 -15.15 -2.69
N GLN A 98 -15.97 -15.47 -2.81
CA GLN A 98 -17.06 -14.51 -2.70
C GLN A 98 -17.07 -13.87 -1.30
N PHE A 99 -17.49 -12.62 -1.22
CA PHE A 99 -17.77 -11.97 0.06
C PHE A 99 -19.27 -12.03 0.34
N ASN A 100 -19.66 -12.83 1.33
CA ASN A 100 -21.05 -12.95 1.80
C ASN A 100 -21.22 -12.25 3.15
N ASN A 101 -20.37 -12.60 4.11
CA ASN A 101 -20.12 -11.85 5.35
C ASN A 101 -18.74 -12.23 5.92
N ALA A 102 -18.40 -11.69 7.08
CA ALA A 102 -17.13 -11.98 7.74
C ALA A 102 -17.14 -13.40 8.33
N MET A 103 -16.03 -14.13 8.13
CA MET A 103 -15.92 -15.56 8.51
C MET A 103 -15.60 -15.77 9.99
N ASP A 104 -15.22 -14.71 10.69
CA ASP A 104 -14.93 -14.68 12.13
C ASP A 104 -16.19 -14.47 12.99
N LEU A 105 -17.38 -14.42 12.38
CA LEU A 105 -18.66 -14.31 13.07
C LEU A 105 -19.17 -15.63 13.71
N GLY A 106 -18.32 -16.66 13.80
CA GLY A 106 -18.68 -17.95 14.40
C GLY A 106 -19.85 -18.63 13.68
N GLU A 107 -20.91 -18.97 14.41
CA GLU A 107 -22.10 -19.65 13.85
C GLU A 107 -22.86 -18.79 12.82
N PHE A 108 -22.66 -17.47 12.82
CA PHE A 108 -23.29 -16.56 11.86
C PHE A 108 -22.50 -16.44 10.54
N ALA A 109 -21.32 -17.06 10.43
CA ALA A 109 -20.53 -17.05 9.20
C ALA A 109 -21.25 -17.81 8.08
N GLN A 110 -21.30 -17.21 6.88
CA GLN A 110 -21.88 -17.83 5.71
C GLN A 110 -20.80 -18.52 4.88
N SER A 111 -21.09 -19.73 4.41
CA SER A 111 -20.22 -20.41 3.45
C SER A 111 -19.99 -19.56 2.20
N SER A 112 -18.80 -19.65 1.61
CA SER A 112 -18.43 -18.89 0.42
C SER A 112 -17.88 -19.80 -0.68
N LEU A 113 -18.24 -19.48 -1.93
CA LEU A 113 -17.73 -20.15 -3.12
C LEU A 113 -16.61 -19.31 -3.76
N PRO A 114 -15.71 -19.91 -4.55
CA PRO A 114 -14.76 -19.14 -5.34
C PRO A 114 -15.46 -18.18 -6.30
N ARG A 115 -14.95 -16.95 -6.43
CA ARG A 115 -15.25 -16.11 -7.59
C ARG A 115 -14.69 -16.77 -8.85
N ASN A 116 -15.36 -16.51 -9.98
CA ASN A 116 -15.06 -17.12 -11.27
C ASN A 116 -14.99 -18.65 -11.16
N ALA A 117 -16.00 -19.28 -10.55
CA ALA A 117 -15.98 -20.72 -10.25
C ALA A 117 -15.87 -21.61 -11.50
N SER A 118 -16.27 -21.11 -12.67
CA SER A 118 -16.09 -21.78 -13.97
C SER A 118 -14.63 -21.84 -14.44
N THR A 119 -13.74 -21.01 -13.88
CA THR A 119 -12.29 -21.06 -14.14
C THR A 119 -11.63 -21.99 -13.12
N VAL A 120 -11.07 -23.10 -13.61
CA VAL A 120 -10.59 -24.22 -12.78
C VAL A 120 -9.09 -24.49 -12.97
N GLY A 121 -8.50 -25.27 -12.07
CA GLY A 121 -7.11 -25.72 -12.19
C GLY A 121 -6.09 -24.58 -12.32
N THR A 122 -5.10 -24.79 -13.19
CA THR A 122 -4.01 -23.82 -13.44
C THR A 122 -4.50 -22.51 -14.06
N ASP A 123 -5.63 -22.54 -14.75
CA ASP A 123 -6.20 -21.38 -15.44
C ASP A 123 -6.64 -20.30 -14.44
N ARG A 124 -6.85 -20.63 -13.16
CA ARG A 124 -7.12 -19.65 -12.11
C ARG A 124 -6.00 -18.63 -11.94
N ARG A 125 -4.76 -18.94 -12.35
CA ARG A 125 -3.64 -17.99 -12.30
C ARG A 125 -3.91 -16.73 -13.13
N GLN A 126 -4.69 -16.84 -14.21
CA GLN A 126 -5.04 -15.69 -15.06
C GLN A 126 -6.00 -14.69 -14.38
N LEU A 127 -6.58 -15.08 -13.24
CA LEU A 127 -7.47 -14.24 -12.44
C LEU A 127 -6.71 -13.37 -11.41
N VAL A 128 -5.39 -13.57 -11.29
CA VAL A 128 -4.52 -12.77 -10.43
C VAL A 128 -3.75 -11.80 -11.32
N ILE A 129 -3.81 -10.51 -11.00
CA ILE A 129 -2.92 -9.52 -11.61
C ILE A 129 -1.68 -9.43 -10.75
N ASP A 130 -0.59 -9.98 -11.25
CA ASP A 130 0.71 -9.96 -10.59
C ASP A 130 1.80 -9.45 -11.58
N PRO A 131 2.18 -8.16 -11.50
CA PRO A 131 3.26 -7.58 -12.29
C PRO A 131 4.66 -7.99 -11.80
N GLY A 132 4.78 -8.73 -10.69
CA GLY A 132 6.05 -9.03 -10.03
C GLY A 132 6.63 -7.83 -9.26
N PRO A 133 7.78 -8.03 -8.58
CA PRO A 133 8.43 -6.98 -7.82
C PRO A 133 9.00 -5.86 -8.71
N ARG A 134 9.08 -4.66 -8.14
CA ARG A 134 9.81 -3.51 -8.70
C ARG A 134 10.78 -2.96 -7.67
N GLY A 135 11.93 -2.49 -8.13
CA GLY A 135 12.94 -1.83 -7.31
C GLY A 135 13.12 -0.36 -7.72
N ILE A 136 13.45 0.50 -6.76
CA ILE A 136 13.76 1.91 -7.01
C ILE A 136 14.76 2.42 -5.97
N SER A 137 15.63 3.35 -6.35
CA SER A 137 16.66 3.94 -5.49
C SER A 137 17.05 5.34 -5.97
N GLY A 138 17.70 6.10 -5.10
CA GLY A 138 18.17 7.45 -5.41
C GLY A 138 17.12 8.54 -5.17
N ARG A 139 17.49 9.79 -5.41
CA ARG A 139 16.62 10.97 -5.26
C ARG A 139 15.88 11.23 -6.56
N ASP A 140 14.63 11.66 -6.46
CA ASP A 140 13.81 12.09 -7.60
C ASP A 140 13.86 11.08 -8.76
N ALA A 141 13.87 9.79 -8.44
CA ALA A 141 14.03 8.75 -9.43
C ALA A 141 12.82 8.70 -10.36
N ALA A 142 13.09 8.45 -11.65
CA ALA A 142 12.04 8.32 -12.66
C ALA A 142 11.03 7.22 -12.25
N PRO A 143 9.74 7.38 -12.60
CA PRO A 143 8.71 6.43 -12.19
C PRO A 143 8.98 5.00 -12.67
N VAL A 144 8.88 4.03 -11.76
CA VAL A 144 8.98 2.59 -12.06
C VAL A 144 7.59 1.98 -11.98
N ARG A 145 7.07 1.50 -13.12
CA ARG A 145 5.66 1.09 -13.25
C ARG A 145 5.43 -0.40 -13.01
N PHE A 146 4.28 -0.72 -12.44
CA PHE A 146 3.74 -2.08 -12.31
C PHE A 146 2.80 -2.39 -13.48
N ASP A 147 3.31 -2.40 -14.71
CA ASP A 147 2.55 -2.44 -15.96
C ASP A 147 2.63 -3.78 -16.73
N THR A 148 3.29 -4.79 -16.16
CA THR A 148 3.43 -6.12 -16.77
C THR A 148 2.40 -7.14 -16.27
N GLY A 149 1.56 -6.76 -15.31
CA GLY A 149 0.47 -7.61 -14.81
C GLY A 149 -0.65 -7.70 -15.83
N THR A 150 -1.32 -8.86 -15.90
CA THR A 150 -2.45 -9.07 -16.81
C THR A 150 -3.64 -9.69 -16.08
N PHE A 151 -4.85 -9.38 -16.53
CA PHE A 151 -6.06 -10.09 -16.18
C PHE A 151 -6.63 -10.77 -17.42
N LYS A 152 -6.70 -12.10 -17.46
CA LYS A 152 -7.15 -12.87 -18.64
C LYS A 152 -6.44 -12.47 -19.95
N GLY A 153 -5.15 -12.15 -19.87
CA GLY A 153 -4.32 -11.74 -21.01
C GLY A 153 -4.33 -10.23 -21.32
N GLU A 154 -5.22 -9.45 -20.71
CA GLU A 154 -5.29 -8.01 -20.92
C GLU A 154 -4.36 -7.26 -19.93
N PRO A 155 -3.50 -6.34 -20.41
CA PRO A 155 -2.62 -5.55 -19.55
C PRO A 155 -3.38 -4.74 -18.50
N MET A 156 -2.95 -4.87 -17.24
CA MET A 156 -3.58 -4.20 -16.11
C MET A 156 -2.53 -3.61 -15.16
N PRO A 157 -2.20 -2.31 -15.33
CA PRO A 157 -1.26 -1.64 -14.44
C PRO A 157 -1.80 -1.49 -13.02
N LEU A 158 -0.97 -1.76 -12.00
CA LEU A 158 -1.36 -1.67 -10.58
C LEU A 158 -0.80 -0.46 -9.83
N GLY A 159 -0.03 0.39 -10.50
CA GLY A 159 0.56 1.60 -9.91
C GLY A 159 2.00 1.85 -10.34
N GLU A 160 2.71 2.66 -9.56
CA GLU A 160 4.11 3.01 -9.80
C GLU A 160 4.86 3.37 -8.50
N LEU A 161 6.17 3.18 -8.53
CA LEU A 161 7.12 3.66 -7.51
C LEU A 161 7.74 4.98 -7.97
N ARG A 162 7.99 5.88 -7.03
CA ARG A 162 8.84 7.06 -7.19
C ARG A 162 9.70 7.24 -5.93
N THR A 163 10.70 8.11 -6.00
CA THR A 163 11.37 8.63 -4.81
C THR A 163 11.24 10.14 -4.73
N ASP A 164 11.19 10.67 -3.51
CA ASP A 164 11.26 12.11 -3.27
C ASP A 164 12.72 12.62 -3.26
N GLU A 165 12.89 13.91 -2.98
CA GLU A 165 14.19 14.58 -2.99
C GLU A 165 15.16 14.05 -1.93
N LYS A 166 14.65 13.28 -0.95
CA LYS A 166 15.43 12.63 0.12
C LYS A 166 15.60 11.13 -0.10
N GLY A 167 15.14 10.59 -1.22
CA GLY A 167 15.19 9.16 -1.51
C GLY A 167 14.15 8.33 -0.74
N ARG A 168 13.12 8.97 -0.18
CA ARG A 168 11.99 8.27 0.43
C ARG A 168 11.14 7.65 -0.66
N LEU A 169 10.56 6.49 -0.39
CA LEU A 169 9.67 5.85 -1.34
C LEU A 169 8.31 6.54 -1.36
N LEU A 170 7.81 6.81 -2.56
CA LEU A 170 6.41 7.12 -2.83
C LEU A 170 5.80 5.95 -3.61
N PHE A 171 4.75 5.34 -3.06
CA PHE A 171 3.94 4.38 -3.79
C PHE A 171 2.63 5.02 -4.23
N LEU A 172 2.36 4.99 -5.53
CA LEU A 172 1.10 5.44 -6.12
C LEU A 172 0.35 4.22 -6.65
N GLY A 173 -0.92 4.07 -6.25
CA GLY A 173 -1.79 3.00 -6.76
C GLY A 173 -2.24 3.22 -8.21
N GLY A 174 -3.19 2.38 -8.65
CA GLY A 174 -3.83 2.46 -9.95
C GLY A 174 -4.62 3.75 -10.20
N PHE A 175 -5.26 3.83 -11.37
CA PHE A 175 -6.03 4.98 -11.83
C PHE A 175 -7.53 4.86 -11.56
N GLY A 176 -7.96 3.84 -10.82
CA GLY A 176 -9.36 3.60 -10.47
C GLY A 176 -10.13 2.93 -11.61
N LYS A 177 -9.43 2.16 -12.43
CA LYS A 177 -10.04 1.41 -13.53
C LYS A 177 -10.64 0.11 -12.98
N ALA A 178 -11.83 -0.21 -13.49
CA ALA A 178 -12.49 -1.49 -13.31
C ALA A 178 -12.77 -2.08 -14.70
N TRP A 179 -12.61 -3.39 -14.84
CA TRP A 179 -12.71 -4.08 -16.11
C TRP A 179 -13.64 -5.28 -15.98
N GLY A 180 -14.55 -5.41 -16.94
CA GLY A 180 -15.45 -6.53 -17.08
C GLY A 180 -16.36 -6.30 -18.28
N ALA A 181 -16.82 -7.39 -18.90
CA ALA A 181 -17.69 -7.33 -20.08
C ALA A 181 -19.16 -7.69 -19.75
N SER A 182 -19.42 -8.10 -18.51
CA SER A 182 -20.75 -8.54 -18.06
C SER A 182 -21.41 -7.49 -17.17
N PRO A 183 -22.74 -7.39 -17.13
CA PRO A 183 -23.43 -6.52 -16.18
C PRO A 183 -22.99 -6.78 -14.74
N VAL A 184 -22.83 -5.71 -13.96
CA VAL A 184 -22.63 -5.77 -12.51
C VAL A 184 -23.98 -6.04 -11.87
N THR A 185 -24.11 -7.16 -11.17
CA THR A 185 -25.39 -7.61 -10.59
C THR A 185 -25.39 -7.67 -9.07
N THR A 186 -24.20 -7.64 -8.45
CA THR A 186 -24.07 -7.67 -6.99
C THR A 186 -23.08 -6.61 -6.50
N PHE A 187 -23.12 -6.29 -5.21
CA PHE A 187 -22.24 -5.30 -4.61
C PHE A 187 -20.75 -5.74 -4.53
N ALA A 188 -20.46 -7.04 -4.47
CA ALA A 188 -19.11 -7.56 -4.21
C ALA A 188 -18.66 -8.68 -5.17
N ASN A 189 -19.59 -9.53 -5.61
CA ASN A 189 -19.30 -10.79 -6.28
C ASN A 189 -19.70 -10.72 -7.75
N ASN A 190 -18.80 -10.15 -8.56
CA ASN A 190 -19.02 -10.02 -10.01
C ASN A 190 -17.97 -10.87 -10.74
N ASP A 191 -18.43 -11.93 -11.40
CA ASP A 191 -17.58 -12.83 -12.18
C ASP A 191 -17.17 -12.17 -13.50
N GLY A 192 -15.96 -12.46 -13.95
CA GLY A 192 -15.35 -11.81 -15.11
C GLY A 192 -14.86 -10.39 -14.85
N TRP A 193 -15.05 -9.84 -13.65
CA TRP A 193 -14.60 -8.50 -13.29
C TRP A 193 -13.29 -8.49 -12.50
N SER A 194 -12.49 -7.45 -12.72
CA SER A 194 -11.34 -7.05 -11.89
C SER A 194 -11.22 -5.53 -11.79
N ASP A 195 -10.30 -5.06 -10.95
CA ASP A 195 -9.97 -3.65 -10.75
C ASP A 195 -8.46 -3.45 -10.53
N ASP A 196 -8.00 -2.20 -10.44
CA ASP A 196 -6.60 -1.82 -10.23
C ASP A 196 -6.25 -1.51 -8.78
N ILE A 197 -7.06 -2.01 -7.85
CA ILE A 197 -6.68 -2.09 -6.44
C ILE A 197 -5.57 -3.14 -6.29
N SER A 198 -4.68 -2.95 -5.33
CA SER A 198 -3.62 -3.89 -5.04
C SER A 198 -3.10 -3.72 -3.62
N ASP A 199 -2.39 -4.73 -3.15
CA ASP A 199 -1.68 -4.71 -1.89
C ASP A 199 -0.43 -5.58 -1.97
N GLY A 200 0.51 -5.36 -1.05
CA GLY A 200 1.68 -6.22 -0.92
C GLY A 200 2.84 -5.64 -0.11
N PRO A 201 3.94 -6.39 0.03
CA PRO A 201 5.08 -6.01 0.85
C PRO A 201 5.90 -4.87 0.28
N VAL A 202 6.44 -4.07 1.20
CA VAL A 202 7.45 -3.04 0.99
C VAL A 202 8.70 -3.43 1.76
N ARG A 203 9.83 -3.53 1.05
CA ARG A 203 11.14 -3.93 1.58
C ARG A 203 12.20 -2.90 1.21
N ALA A 204 13.28 -2.85 1.97
CA ALA A 204 14.42 -2.01 1.65
C ALA A 204 15.73 -2.64 2.14
N THR A 205 16.76 -2.56 1.31
CA THR A 205 18.14 -2.74 1.75
C THR A 205 18.76 -1.37 1.97
N VAL A 206 19.45 -1.21 3.10
CA VAL A 206 20.04 0.05 3.57
C VAL A 206 21.52 -0.16 3.80
N ARG A 207 22.37 0.62 3.15
CA ARG A 207 23.81 0.53 3.31
C ARG A 207 24.37 1.83 3.87
N ILE A 208 24.98 1.74 5.06
CA ILE A 208 25.59 2.85 5.81
C ILE A 208 27.08 2.56 5.95
N GLY A 209 27.93 3.27 5.21
CA GLY A 209 29.34 2.91 5.08
C GLY A 209 29.50 1.47 4.58
N ASP A 210 30.21 0.64 5.35
CA ASP A 210 30.43 -0.78 5.04
C ASP A 210 29.34 -1.72 5.60
N GLN A 211 28.40 -1.19 6.39
CA GLN A 211 27.33 -1.98 6.98
C GLN A 211 26.12 -2.04 6.05
N THR A 212 25.55 -3.24 5.89
CA THR A 212 24.31 -3.47 5.13
C THR A 212 23.24 -4.04 6.05
N PHE A 213 22.05 -3.44 6.00
CA PHE A 213 20.88 -3.84 6.75
C PHE A 213 19.74 -4.20 5.78
N GLU A 214 19.01 -5.26 6.08
CA GLU A 214 17.65 -5.43 5.54
C GLU A 214 16.70 -4.78 6.54
N ALA A 215 15.98 -3.75 6.10
CA ALA A 215 15.05 -3.06 6.99
C ALA A 215 13.87 -3.97 7.33
N GLU A 216 13.35 -3.86 8.55
CA GLU A 216 12.09 -4.50 8.94
C GLU A 216 10.99 -4.06 7.96
N PRO A 217 10.24 -5.02 7.38
CA PRO A 217 9.37 -4.76 6.25
C PRO A 217 8.11 -3.98 6.66
N ALA A 218 7.52 -3.32 5.67
CA ALA A 218 6.20 -2.73 5.76
C ALA A 218 5.27 -3.36 4.70
N MET A 219 4.03 -2.90 4.66
CA MET A 219 3.02 -3.25 3.65
C MET A 219 2.46 -1.99 3.01
N VAL A 220 1.94 -2.11 1.80
CA VAL A 220 1.10 -1.09 1.16
C VAL A 220 -0.24 -1.69 0.77
N ALA A 221 -1.30 -0.91 0.93
CA ALA A 221 -2.63 -1.23 0.44
C ALA A 221 -3.19 -0.04 -0.34
N VAL A 222 -3.79 -0.33 -1.50
CA VAL A 222 -4.50 0.65 -2.31
C VAL A 222 -5.98 0.58 -1.97
N ALA A 223 -6.59 1.74 -1.70
CA ALA A 223 -8.02 1.85 -1.43
C ALA A 223 -8.72 2.73 -2.49
N PRO A 224 -10.07 2.70 -2.54
CA PRO A 224 -10.84 3.71 -3.25
C PRO A 224 -10.50 5.14 -2.77
N PRO A 225 -10.86 6.19 -3.53
CA PRO A 225 -10.65 7.57 -3.10
C PRO A 225 -11.31 7.85 -1.75
N ASN A 226 -10.69 8.71 -0.93
CA ASN A 226 -11.37 9.29 0.23
C ASN A 226 -12.09 10.56 -0.24
N TYR A 227 -13.40 10.45 -0.43
CA TYR A 227 -14.23 11.57 -0.89
C TYR A 227 -14.55 12.59 0.23
N GLY A 228 -14.36 12.21 1.50
CA GLY A 228 -14.60 13.04 2.67
C GLY A 228 -13.30 13.30 3.44
N GLN A 229 -12.35 14.00 2.83
CA GLN A 229 -11.09 14.34 3.49
C GLN A 229 -11.35 15.15 4.76
N GLY A 230 -10.78 14.72 5.88
CA GLY A 230 -11.03 15.29 7.20
C GLY A 230 -12.26 14.75 7.95
N LEU A 231 -13.05 13.86 7.31
CA LEU A 231 -14.06 13.08 8.01
C LEU A 231 -13.47 11.74 8.44
N TYR A 232 -13.66 11.41 9.71
CA TYR A 232 -13.16 10.18 10.32
C TYR A 232 -14.31 9.29 10.76
N ALA A 233 -14.12 7.98 10.60
CA ALA A 233 -15.03 7.00 11.18
C ALA A 233 -14.93 7.05 12.71
N VAL A 234 -16.01 6.67 13.40
CA VAL A 234 -16.04 6.54 14.87
C VAL A 234 -15.01 5.52 15.35
N VAL A 235 -14.81 4.45 14.59
CA VAL A 235 -13.76 3.44 14.80
C VAL A 235 -12.96 3.32 13.52
N THR A 236 -11.66 3.56 13.60
CA THR A 236 -10.72 3.51 12.49
C THR A 236 -9.95 2.19 12.47
N MET A 237 -9.28 1.88 11.35
CA MET A 237 -8.34 0.74 11.29
C MET A 237 -7.20 0.89 12.32
N TYR A 238 -6.80 2.12 12.64
CA TYR A 238 -5.81 2.38 13.68
C TYR A 238 -6.32 1.94 15.06
N ASP A 239 -7.59 2.23 15.37
CA ASP A 239 -8.22 1.81 16.63
C ASP A 239 -8.33 0.28 16.73
N LEU A 240 -8.72 -0.39 15.63
CA LEU A 240 -8.77 -1.85 15.56
C LEU A 240 -7.39 -2.48 15.81
N LEU A 241 -6.33 -1.97 15.16
CA LEU A 241 -4.98 -2.49 15.36
C LEU A 241 -4.47 -2.24 16.78
N ARG A 242 -4.83 -1.10 17.39
CA ARG A 242 -4.49 -0.83 18.79
C ARG A 242 -5.20 -1.77 19.76
N ASP A 243 -6.50 -2.03 19.55
CA ASP A 243 -7.26 -2.99 20.38
C ASP A 243 -6.66 -4.40 20.24
N GLU A 244 -6.40 -4.85 19.01
CA GLU A 244 -5.82 -6.17 18.75
C GLU A 244 -4.44 -6.33 19.40
N PHE A 245 -3.52 -5.39 19.17
CA PHE A 245 -2.19 -5.46 19.79
C PHE A 245 -2.24 -5.29 21.31
N GLY A 246 -3.21 -4.55 21.84
CA GLY A 246 -3.45 -4.43 23.27
C GLY A 246 -3.91 -5.74 23.89
N ARG A 247 -4.89 -6.42 23.27
CA ARG A 247 -5.38 -7.74 23.70
C ARG A 247 -4.29 -8.82 23.59
N ALA A 248 -3.44 -8.74 22.57
CA ALA A 248 -2.30 -9.63 22.40
C ALA A 248 -1.13 -9.35 23.38
N GLY A 249 -1.18 -8.26 24.15
CA GLY A 249 -0.12 -7.87 25.08
C GLY A 249 1.12 -7.25 24.43
N SER A 250 1.05 -6.92 23.13
CA SER A 250 2.15 -6.29 22.38
C SER A 250 2.31 -4.80 22.69
N ILE A 251 1.23 -4.15 23.12
CA ILE A 251 1.21 -2.77 23.60
C ILE A 251 0.36 -2.65 24.87
N PRO A 252 0.59 -1.66 25.74
CA PRO A 252 -0.31 -1.42 26.86
C PRO A 252 -1.71 -1.02 26.36
N LEU A 253 -2.74 -1.60 27.00
CA LEU A 253 -4.11 -1.11 26.83
C LEU A 253 -4.23 0.32 27.41
N PRO A 254 -5.06 1.19 26.81
CA PRO A 254 -5.37 2.49 27.41
C PRO A 254 -5.90 2.29 28.84
N THR A 255 -5.38 3.07 29.78
CA THR A 255 -5.88 3.14 31.17
C THR A 255 -7.15 3.98 31.27
#